data_AF-A0AA51L290-F1
#
_entry.id   AF-A0AA51L290-F1
#
_cell.length_a   1.000
_cell.length_b   1.000
_cell.length_c   1.000
_cell.angle_alpha   90.00
_cell.angle_beta   90.00
_cell.angle_gamma   90.00
#
_symmetry.space_group_name_H-M   'P 1'
#
loop_
_entity.id
_entity.type
_entity.pdbx_description
1 polymer ?
#
loop_
_entity_poly.entity_id
_entity_poly.type
_entity_poly.pdbx_seq_one_letter_code
_entity_poly.pdbx_strand_id
1 'polypeptide(L)'
;MYFLFVFLIGFVIPLLFKKSKMKWAKWFPAILLFVGMIIMGGKAKFFPGPEMAVLGEIMYFMILGTAAIGAIMGALFVHFSNKKN
;
A
#
# COMPACT_ATOMS: atom_id res chain seq x y z
N MET A 1 -11.22 -12.00 -4.87
CA MET A 1 -10.20 -12.20 -5.92
C MET A 1 -9.44 -10.91 -6.23
N TYR A 2 -10.10 -9.83 -6.67
CA TYR A 2 -9.43 -8.57 -7.03
C TYR A 2 -8.56 -7.97 -5.90
N PHE A 3 -9.09 -7.83 -4.68
CA PHE A 3 -8.33 -7.32 -3.53
C PHE A 3 -7.12 -8.20 -3.17
N LEU A 4 -7.19 -9.52 -3.38
CA LEU A 4 -6.05 -10.42 -3.17
C LEU A 4 -4.92 -10.11 -4.17
N PHE A 5 -5.25 -9.86 -5.43
CA PHE A 5 -4.26 -9.44 -6.43
C PHE A 5 -3.61 -8.11 -6.06
N VAL A 6 -4.41 -7.11 -5.65
CA VAL A 6 -3.91 -5.81 -5.17
C VAL A 6 -2.98 -5.97 -3.97
N PHE A 7 -3.35 -6.82 -3.01
CA PHE A 7 -2.51 -7.17 -1.87
C PHE A 7 -1.19 -7.79 -2.30
N LEU A 8 -1.21 -8.78 -3.19
CA LEU A 8 -0.01 -9.45 -3.70
C LEU A 8 0.91 -8.48 -4.45
N ILE A 9 0.35 -7.59 -5.27
CA ILE A 9 1.12 -6.52 -5.93
C ILE A 9 1.82 -5.65 -4.87
N GLY A 10 1.07 -5.18 -3.86
CA GLY A 10 1.63 -4.42 -2.75
C GLY A 10 2.78 -5.17 -2.04
N PHE A 11 2.59 -6.46 -1.78
CA PHE A 11 3.56 -7.33 -1.11
C PHE A 11 4.85 -7.53 -1.90
N VAL A 12 4.77 -7.62 -3.24
CA VAL A 12 5.93 -7.86 -4.11
C VAL A 12 6.82 -6.63 -4.25
N ILE A 13 6.29 -5.41 -4.17
CA ILE A 13 7.08 -4.20 -4.40
C ILE A 13 8.25 -4.04 -3.40
N PRO A 14 8.07 -4.21 -2.07
CA PRO A 14 9.18 -4.20 -1.11
C PRO A 14 10.29 -5.22 -1.39
N LEU A 15 9.97 -6.37 -1.99
CA LEU A 15 10.94 -7.42 -2.31
C LEU A 15 11.99 -6.94 -3.33
N LEU A 16 11.62 -6.01 -4.22
CA LEU A 16 12.56 -5.40 -5.17
C LEU A 16 13.68 -4.64 -4.45
N PHE A 17 13.41 -4.12 -3.25
CA PHE A 17 14.37 -3.38 -2.43
C PHE A 17 15.19 -4.28 -1.50
N LYS A 18 15.05 -5.61 -1.57
CA LYS A 18 15.77 -6.57 -0.70
C LYS A 18 17.29 -6.39 -0.73
N LYS A 19 17.86 -6.08 -1.91
CA LYS A 19 19.30 -5.89 -2.12
C LYS A 19 19.78 -4.44 -1.92
N SER A 20 18.90 -3.52 -1.53
CA SER A 20 19.29 -2.13 -1.30
C SER A 20 20.17 -1.99 -0.06
N LYS A 21 21.24 -1.20 -0.14
CA LYS A 21 22.11 -0.85 1.00
C LYS A 21 21.37 0.02 2.03
N MET A 22 20.32 0.72 1.61
CA MET A 22 19.52 1.57 2.48
C MET A 22 18.44 0.76 3.21
N LYS A 23 18.59 0.59 4.53
CA LYS A 23 17.67 -0.19 5.38
C LYS A 23 16.21 0.28 5.33
N TRP A 24 15.99 1.57 5.03
CA TRP A 24 14.67 2.20 4.95
C TRP A 24 13.99 2.06 3.58
N ALA A 25 14.73 1.74 2.51
CA ALA A 25 14.19 1.72 1.14
C ALA A 25 13.03 0.73 0.96
N LYS A 26 13.05 -0.39 1.71
CA LYS A 26 11.97 -1.38 1.71
C LYS A 26 10.63 -0.86 2.24
N TRP A 27 10.64 0.19 3.07
CA TRP A 27 9.43 0.80 3.62
C TRP A 27 8.84 1.88 2.72
N PHE A 28 9.60 2.38 1.75
CA PHE A 28 9.16 3.45 0.86
C PHE A 28 7.83 3.13 0.14
N PRO A 29 7.64 1.92 -0.45
CA PRO A 29 6.37 1.58 -1.10
C PRO A 29 5.18 1.61 -0.13
N ALA A 30 5.38 1.11 1.09
CA ALA A 30 4.35 1.10 2.12
C ALA A 30 3.96 2.52 2.53
N ILE A 31 4.95 3.40 2.75
CA ILE A 31 4.71 4.82 3.10
C ILE A 31 3.96 5.51 1.97
N LEU A 32 4.37 5.32 0.72
CA LEU A 32 3.74 5.97 -0.44
C LEU A 32 2.28 5.55 -0.59
N LEU A 33 1.99 4.26 -0.50
CA LEU A 33 0.62 3.74 -0.58
C LEU A 33 -0.24 4.17 0.61
N PHE A 34 0.35 4.23 1.81
CA PHE A 34 -0.33 4.70 3.01
C PHE A 34 -0.69 6.19 2.93
N VAL A 35 0.22 7.04 2.44
CA VAL A 35 -0.06 8.46 2.19
C VAL A 35 -1.16 8.60 1.14
N GLY A 36 -1.12 7.83 0.05
CA GLY A 36 -2.18 7.81 -0.95
C GLY A 36 -3.55 7.42 -0.37
N MET A 37 -3.58 6.42 0.50
CA MET A 37 -4.79 6.01 1.22
C MET A 37 -5.34 7.14 2.09
N ILE A 38 -4.50 7.84 2.85
CA ILE A 38 -4.92 8.99 3.68
C ILE A 38 -5.51 10.10 2.81
N ILE A 39 -4.84 10.44 1.70
CA ILE A 39 -5.30 11.49 0.78
C ILE A 39 -6.68 11.12 0.21
N MET A 40 -6.87 9.89 -0.24
CA MET A 40 -8.15 9.45 -0.80
C MET A 40 -9.25 9.36 0.25
N GLY A 41 -8.94 8.87 1.45
CA GLY A 41 -9.89 8.85 2.57
C GLY A 41 -10.30 10.25 3.02
N GLY A 42 -9.35 11.18 3.06
CA GLY A 42 -9.60 12.60 3.33
C GLY A 42 -10.48 13.22 2.24
N LYS A 43 -10.14 13.02 0.96
CA LYS A 43 -10.95 13.51 -0.16
C LYS A 43 -12.39 13.01 -0.07
N ALA A 44 -12.60 11.70 0.10
CA ALA A 44 -13.93 11.10 0.18
C ALA A 44 -14.77 11.64 1.36
N LYS A 45 -14.12 12.00 2.47
CA LYS A 45 -14.79 12.50 3.67
C LYS A 45 -15.12 13.99 3.62
N PHE A 46 -14.21 14.82 3.10
CA PHE A 46 -14.34 16.28 3.15
C PHE A 46 -14.85 16.89 1.83
N PHE A 47 -14.63 16.22 0.69
CA PHE A 47 -15.02 16.68 -0.64
C PHE A 47 -15.66 15.53 -1.43
N PRO A 48 -16.80 14.98 -0.97
CA PRO A 48 -17.44 13.86 -1.63
C PRO A 48 -17.85 14.25 -3.06
N GLY A 49 -17.53 13.40 -4.03
CA GLY A 49 -18.02 13.55 -5.39
C GLY A 49 -19.56 13.43 -5.45
N PRO A 50 -20.18 13.77 -6.60
CA PRO A 50 -21.60 13.53 -6.83
C PRO A 50 -21.97 12.05 -6.56
N GLU A 51 -23.21 11.75 -6.20
CA GLU A 51 -23.65 10.48 -5.57
C GLU A 51 -23.09 9.19 -6.21
N MET A 52 -22.98 9.14 -7.55
CA MET A 52 -22.41 7.99 -8.28
C MET A 52 -20.87 7.83 -8.13
N ALA A 53 -20.15 8.90 -7.81
CA ALA A 53 -18.70 8.92 -7.66
C ALA A 53 -18.21 8.49 -6.27
N VAL A 54 -19.06 8.60 -5.24
CA VAL A 54 -18.72 8.23 -3.85
C VAL A 54 -18.32 6.76 -3.73
N LEU A 55 -19.02 5.87 -4.44
CA LEU A 55 -18.69 4.44 -4.46
C LEU A 55 -17.30 4.19 -5.06
N GLY A 56 -16.95 4.92 -6.12
CA GLY A 56 -15.62 4.86 -6.74
C GLY A 56 -14.51 5.32 -5.78
N GLU A 57 -14.74 6.41 -5.05
CA GLU A 57 -13.78 6.94 -4.07
C GLU A 57 -13.55 5.96 -2.91
N ILE A 58 -14.62 5.34 -2.40
CA ILE A 58 -14.52 4.28 -1.38
C ILE A 58 -13.78 3.07 -1.93
N MET A 59 -14.06 2.66 -3.18
CA MET A 59 -13.32 1.57 -3.83
C MET A 59 -11.83 1.88 -3.95
N TYR A 60 -11.45 3.09 -4.38
CA TYR A 60 -10.05 3.48 -4.47
C TYR A 60 -9.38 3.52 -3.10
N PHE A 61 -10.07 4.00 -2.06
CA PHE A 61 -9.59 3.95 -0.69
C PHE A 61 -9.31 2.51 -0.24
N MET A 62 -10.24 1.59 -0.49
CA MET A 62 -10.07 0.16 -0.17
C MET A 62 -8.92 -0.48 -0.95
N ILE A 63 -8.75 -0.14 -2.24
CA ILE A 63 -7.65 -0.63 -3.08
C ILE A 63 -6.30 -0.16 -2.53
N LEU A 64 -6.17 1.14 -2.26
CA LEU A 64 -4.93 1.71 -1.70
C LEU A 64 -4.63 1.15 -0.32
N GLY A 65 -5.63 0.99 0.54
CA GLY A 65 -5.47 0.37 1.85
C GLY A 65 -5.01 -1.08 1.74
N THR A 66 -5.60 -1.86 0.84
CA THR A 66 -5.22 -3.25 0.60
C THR A 66 -3.78 -3.36 0.08
N ALA A 67 -3.41 -2.51 -0.88
CA ALA A 67 -2.05 -2.43 -1.40
C ALA A 67 -1.05 -2.01 -0.30
N ALA A 68 -1.42 -1.04 0.55
CA ALA A 68 -0.59 -0.57 1.66
C ALA A 68 -0.35 -1.69 2.68
N ILE A 69 -1.38 -2.44 3.06
CA ILE A 69 -1.24 -3.61 3.96
C ILE A 69 -0.30 -4.65 3.34
N GLY A 70 -0.48 -4.95 2.05
CA GLY A 70 0.42 -5.84 1.30
C GLY A 70 1.87 -5.36 1.36
N ALA A 71 2.12 -4.08 1.09
CA ALA A 71 3.45 -3.48 1.13
C ALA A 71 4.08 -3.46 2.53
N ILE A 72 3.29 -3.26 3.59
CA ILE A 72 3.78 -3.37 4.97
C ILE A 72 4.22 -4.80 5.25
N MET A 73 3.41 -5.80 4.90
CA MET A 73 3.75 -7.21 5.09
C MET A 73 5.00 -7.60 4.27
N GLY A 74 5.10 -7.13 3.02
CA GLY A 74 6.29 -7.36 2.19
C GLY A 74 7.54 -6.72 2.78
N ALA A 75 7.45 -5.50 3.30
CA ALA A 75 8.56 -4.80 3.94
C ALA A 75 9.03 -5.51 5.22
N LEU A 76 8.08 -6.00 6.04
CA LEU A 76 8.36 -6.83 7.21
C LEU A 76 9.05 -8.14 6.81
N PHE A 77 8.54 -8.82 5.79
CA PHE A 77 9.15 -10.06 5.27
C PHE A 77 10.60 -9.84 4.85
N VAL A 78 10.88 -8.76 4.10
CA VAL A 78 12.25 -8.36 3.72
C VAL A 78 13.09 -8.02 4.94
N HIS A 79 12.52 -7.34 5.94
CA HIS A 79 13.22 -7.01 7.18
C HIS A 79 13.69 -8.26 7.93
N PHE A 80 12.81 -9.22 8.15
CA PHE A 80 13.17 -10.46 8.85
C PHE A 80 14.07 -11.37 8.01
N SER A 81 13.86 -11.42 6.69
CA SER A 81 14.72 -12.21 5.78
C SER A 81 16.17 -11.71 5.77
N ASN A 82 16.39 -10.39 5.78
CA ASN A 82 17.74 -9.82 5.80
C ASN A 82 18.39 -9.83 7.20
N LYS A 83 17.64 -10.12 8.28
CA LYS A 83 18.20 -10.29 9.63
C LYS A 83 18.73 -11.72 9.86
N LYS A 84 18.24 -12.68 9.08
CA LYS A 84 18.56 -14.11 9.22
C LYS A 84 19.79 -14.55 8.40
N ASN A 85 20.19 -13.74 7.41
CA ASN A 85 21.45 -13.89 6.66
C ASN A 85 22.49 -12.92 7.19
#